data_AF-A0A2J7QWD4-F1
#
_entry.id   AF-A0A2J7QWD4-F1
#
_cell.length_a   1.000
_cell.length_b   1.000
_cell.length_c   1.000
_cell.angle_alpha   90.00
_cell.angle_beta   90.00
_cell.angle_gamma   90.00
#
_symmetry.space_group_name_H-M   'P 1'
#
loop_
_entity.id
_entity.type
_entity.pdbx_description
1 polymer ?
#
loop_
_entity_poly.entity_id
_entity_poly.type
_entity_poly.pdbx_seq_one_letter_code
_entity_poly.pdbx_strand_id
1 'polypeptide(L)'
;MATGERDNNGVRKLDAKRLSAAPSLSNDSQAGQDNSNPDYYPSSENIKRPSTVEDEQRVKNLLKEILAYRETNVSSWIVESKVKNLCAAYKCLLKTHRDGVLKVLASDHAVDHQMVCKAATSLIHIEQKHENESNRRQIMKAEEWLKNLLTPQYSWLFIHMGRLERGVKFLVDLRTDILAVISEMDVEDPAMVPMQQLNLTLREMLSLWFSVGFLNLERITWRSPCEMLQKISEYEAVHPVRNWTDLKRRVGLYRRCFVYTHSSMPDEPLVVLHTALSDEIARSMKGIVSATSRMSVDASACPGMLLDTHTEDPSCVKAAIFYSITSTQKGLQVCETINIFFYVCHT
;
A
#
# COMPACT_ATOMS: atom_id res chain seq x y z
N MET A 1 46.04 11.21 -67.76
CA MET A 1 46.23 11.96 -69.02
C MET A 1 45.31 13.17 -68.94
N ALA A 2 45.84 14.31 -68.47
CA ALA A 2 46.27 15.49 -69.26
C ALA A 2 45.19 16.59 -69.07
N THR A 3 45.39 17.85 -68.68
CA THR A 3 46.50 18.84 -68.54
C THR A 3 45.96 19.99 -67.63
N GLY A 4 46.72 20.67 -66.73
CA GLY A 4 47.48 21.94 -66.92
C GLY A 4 46.61 23.16 -67.30
N GLU A 5 46.64 24.39 -66.77
CA GLU A 5 47.59 25.23 -66.00
C GLU A 5 46.89 26.56 -65.53
N ARG A 6 47.39 27.19 -64.42
CA ARG A 6 47.63 28.66 -64.13
C ARG A 6 46.52 29.72 -64.36
N ASP A 7 46.42 30.90 -63.72
CA ASP A 7 47.10 31.66 -62.66
C ASP A 7 46.24 32.91 -62.31
N ASN A 8 46.55 33.52 -61.16
CA ASN A 8 46.56 34.97 -60.81
C ASN A 8 45.34 35.77 -60.26
N ASN A 9 45.47 36.10 -58.96
CA ASN A 9 45.54 37.44 -58.32
C ASN A 9 44.60 38.60 -58.74
N GLY A 10 43.98 39.24 -57.74
CA GLY A 10 43.47 40.61 -57.85
C GLY A 10 42.63 41.12 -56.68
N VAL A 11 43.30 41.71 -55.68
CA VAL A 11 42.76 42.38 -54.48
C VAL A 11 42.14 43.76 -54.79
N ARG A 12 40.97 44.07 -54.20
CA ARG A 12 40.52 45.43 -53.79
C ARG A 12 39.63 45.29 -52.53
N LYS A 13 40.13 45.52 -51.30
CA LYS A 13 40.21 46.78 -50.51
C LYS A 13 38.87 47.51 -50.29
N LEU A 14 38.35 47.47 -49.04
CA LEU A 14 38.15 48.60 -48.09
C LEU A 14 36.70 49.15 -48.18
N ASP A 15 35.92 49.51 -47.16
CA ASP A 15 36.06 49.99 -45.76
C ASP A 15 34.75 49.61 -45.00
N ALA A 16 34.65 49.23 -43.72
CA ALA A 16 35.09 49.80 -42.44
C ALA A 16 34.38 51.10 -41.99
N LYS A 17 33.44 50.97 -41.01
CA LYS A 17 33.30 51.73 -39.72
C LYS A 17 31.84 51.99 -39.33
N ARG A 18 31.38 51.40 -38.22
CA ARG A 18 31.32 51.88 -36.80
C ARG A 18 30.07 52.72 -36.50
N LEU A 19 29.13 52.24 -35.69
CA LEU A 19 29.07 52.31 -34.21
C LEU A 19 29.27 53.72 -33.62
N SER A 20 28.23 54.27 -32.97
CA SER A 20 28.21 54.45 -31.50
C SER A 20 26.96 55.20 -30.99
N ALA A 21 26.67 54.96 -29.71
CA ALA A 21 25.94 55.79 -28.73
C ALA A 21 24.41 55.64 -28.57
N ALA A 22 24.02 55.22 -27.35
CA ALA A 22 22.70 55.36 -26.70
C ALA A 22 22.49 56.82 -26.21
N PRO A 23 21.31 57.32 -25.74
CA PRO A 23 20.58 56.80 -24.54
C PRO A 23 19.04 57.07 -24.44
N SER A 24 18.46 56.62 -23.31
CA SER A 24 17.35 57.19 -22.47
C SER A 24 15.85 57.15 -22.89
N LEU A 25 15.09 56.38 -22.09
CA LEU A 25 13.85 56.65 -21.33
C LEU A 25 12.58 57.32 -21.94
N SER A 26 11.47 56.58 -21.74
CA SER A 26 10.11 56.97 -21.29
C SER A 26 8.97 57.30 -22.29
N ASN A 27 7.87 56.56 -22.06
CA ASN A 27 6.44 56.74 -22.39
C ASN A 27 6.00 57.01 -23.84
N ASP A 28 5.20 56.12 -24.45
CA ASP A 28 3.75 56.07 -24.26
C ASP A 28 3.09 54.94 -25.08
N SER A 29 1.94 54.51 -24.57
CA SER A 29 0.97 53.52 -25.04
C SER A 29 0.72 53.47 -26.55
N GLN A 30 0.78 52.26 -27.15
CA GLN A 30 -0.19 51.83 -28.18
C GLN A 30 -0.18 50.31 -28.36
N ALA A 31 -1.39 49.76 -28.44
CA ALA A 31 -1.71 48.34 -28.54
C ALA A 31 -1.16 47.69 -29.82
N GLY A 32 -0.56 46.51 -29.67
CA GLY A 32 -0.17 45.62 -30.74
C GLY A 32 0.15 44.25 -30.16
N GLN A 33 -0.61 43.25 -30.59
CA GLN A 33 -0.63 41.88 -30.11
C GLN A 33 0.76 41.23 -30.20
N ASP A 34 1.22 40.59 -29.13
CA ASP A 34 2.26 39.59 -29.23
C ASP A 34 2.04 38.40 -28.30
N ASN A 35 2.26 37.23 -28.87
CA ASN A 35 1.71 35.95 -28.49
C ASN A 35 2.71 35.24 -27.57
N SER A 36 2.58 35.40 -26.25
CA SER A 36 3.39 34.69 -25.26
C SER A 36 2.51 33.82 -24.36
N ASN A 37 2.57 32.53 -24.63
CA ASN A 37 1.96 31.42 -23.91
C ASN A 37 2.44 31.35 -22.44
N PRO A 38 1.55 31.39 -21.41
CA PRO A 38 1.88 31.03 -20.06
C PRO A 38 1.02 29.84 -19.58
N ASP A 39 1.11 28.69 -20.27
CA ASP A 39 0.60 27.43 -19.74
C ASP A 39 1.58 26.83 -18.72
N TYR A 40 1.66 27.44 -17.54
CA TYR A 40 2.06 26.71 -16.33
C TYR A 40 0.78 26.41 -15.55
N TYR A 41 0.16 25.29 -15.86
CA TYR A 41 -0.90 24.72 -15.04
C TYR A 41 -0.32 24.37 -13.67
N PRO A 42 -0.80 24.94 -12.55
CA PRO A 42 -0.73 24.22 -11.30
C PRO A 42 -1.69 23.04 -11.45
N SER A 43 -1.15 21.83 -11.45
CA SER A 43 -1.93 20.61 -11.28
C SER A 43 -2.91 20.84 -10.15
N SER A 44 -4.20 20.83 -10.47
CA SER A 44 -5.29 20.95 -9.51
C SER A 44 -5.29 19.73 -8.60
N GLU A 45 -4.39 19.71 -7.63
CA GLU A 45 -4.67 19.06 -6.35
C GLU A 45 -5.92 19.74 -5.84
N ASN A 46 -7.07 19.06 -5.98
CA ASN A 46 -8.30 19.45 -5.34
C ASN A 46 -7.96 19.83 -3.90
N ILE A 47 -8.05 21.13 -3.57
CA ILE A 47 -8.03 21.62 -2.20
C ILE A 47 -9.27 21.01 -1.55
N LYS A 48 -9.13 19.78 -1.08
CA LYS A 48 -10.20 19.05 -0.41
C LYS A 48 -10.45 19.81 0.87
N ARG A 49 -11.56 20.55 0.90
CA ARG A 49 -12.06 21.15 2.13
C ARG A 49 -12.07 20.06 3.21
N PRO A 50 -11.69 20.37 4.46
CA PRO A 50 -11.82 19.42 5.55
C PRO A 50 -13.25 18.90 5.59
N SER A 51 -13.42 17.59 5.80
CA SER A 51 -14.74 17.01 5.83
C SER A 51 -15.54 17.58 7.00
N THR A 52 -16.85 17.69 6.82
CA THR A 52 -17.78 18.26 7.80
C THR A 52 -18.63 17.17 8.45
N VAL A 53 -19.34 17.53 9.52
CA VAL A 53 -20.31 16.64 10.19
C VAL A 53 -21.40 16.18 9.21
N GLU A 54 -21.77 17.01 8.24
CA GLU A 54 -22.71 16.62 7.19
C GLU A 54 -22.13 15.54 6.27
N ASP A 55 -20.85 15.61 5.95
CA ASP A 55 -20.17 14.59 5.13
C ASP A 55 -20.12 13.26 5.90
N GLU A 56 -19.84 13.30 7.21
CA GLU A 56 -19.92 12.14 8.09
C GLU A 56 -21.34 11.52 8.08
N GLN A 57 -22.38 12.34 8.24
CA GLN A 57 -23.75 11.87 8.24
C GLN A 57 -24.17 11.28 6.89
N ARG A 58 -23.73 11.86 5.77
CA ARG A 58 -23.97 11.29 4.43
C ARG A 58 -23.35 9.91 4.29
N VAL A 59 -22.12 9.71 4.81
CA VAL A 59 -21.46 8.40 4.80
C VAL A 59 -22.20 7.39 5.68
N LYS A 60 -22.64 7.80 6.88
CA LYS A 60 -23.48 6.95 7.76
C LYS A 60 -24.80 6.55 7.10
N ASN A 61 -25.46 7.47 6.42
CA ASN A 61 -26.71 7.19 5.71
C ASN A 61 -26.49 6.23 4.53
N LEU A 62 -25.42 6.44 3.76
CA LEU A 62 -25.04 5.54 2.66
C LEU A 62 -24.70 4.13 3.17
N LEU A 63 -24.01 4.04 4.31
CA LEU A 63 -23.73 2.77 4.97
C LEU A 63 -25.02 2.02 5.33
N LYS A 64 -25.99 2.72 5.95
CA LYS A 64 -27.29 2.15 6.32
C LYS A 64 -28.07 1.69 5.10
N GLU A 65 -28.09 2.49 4.02
CA GLU A 65 -28.72 2.13 2.74
C GLU A 65 -28.13 0.83 2.16
N ILE A 66 -26.79 0.71 2.14
CA ILE A 66 -26.10 -0.46 1.57
C ILE A 66 -26.37 -1.72 2.40
N LEU A 67 -26.33 -1.62 3.73
CA LEU A 67 -26.56 -2.78 4.60
C LEU A 67 -28.01 -3.29 4.52
N ALA A 68 -28.97 -2.40 4.27
CA ALA A 68 -30.35 -2.80 3.99
C ALA A 68 -30.47 -3.67 2.72
N TYR A 69 -29.52 -3.57 1.77
CA TYR A 69 -29.56 -4.40 0.57
C TYR A 69 -29.33 -5.89 0.83
N ARG A 70 -28.74 -6.27 1.98
CA ARG A 70 -28.48 -7.68 2.34
C ARG A 70 -29.75 -8.54 2.27
N GLU A 71 -30.89 -7.96 2.62
CA GLU A 71 -32.18 -8.67 2.71
C GLU A 71 -33.05 -8.48 1.46
N THR A 72 -32.57 -7.72 0.47
CA THR A 72 -33.34 -7.35 -0.72
C THR A 72 -32.76 -7.97 -1.99
N ASN A 73 -33.62 -8.19 -2.99
CA ASN A 73 -33.21 -8.69 -4.31
C ASN A 73 -32.65 -7.55 -5.21
N VAL A 74 -31.67 -6.81 -4.71
CA VAL A 74 -30.99 -5.75 -5.48
C VAL A 74 -29.88 -6.36 -6.34
N SER A 75 -29.71 -5.86 -7.55
CA SER A 75 -28.69 -6.35 -8.48
C SER A 75 -27.27 -6.12 -7.96
N SER A 76 -26.37 -7.09 -8.16
CA SER A 76 -24.96 -7.03 -7.69
C SER A 76 -24.24 -5.74 -8.10
N TRP A 77 -24.46 -5.30 -9.35
CA TRP A 77 -23.82 -4.09 -9.88
C TRP A 77 -24.20 -2.81 -9.13
N ILE A 78 -25.44 -2.72 -8.63
CA ILE A 78 -25.92 -1.57 -7.85
C ILE A 78 -25.22 -1.55 -6.49
N VAL A 79 -25.14 -2.72 -5.86
CA VAL A 79 -24.44 -2.90 -4.58
C VAL A 79 -22.98 -2.50 -4.72
N GLU A 80 -22.28 -3.03 -5.73
CA GLU A 80 -20.86 -2.70 -6.00
C GLU A 80 -20.65 -1.21 -6.27
N SER A 81 -21.51 -0.57 -7.06
CA SER A 81 -21.45 0.86 -7.32
C SER A 81 -21.60 1.69 -6.03
N LYS A 82 -22.57 1.34 -5.18
CA LYS A 82 -22.80 2.01 -3.89
C LYS A 82 -21.67 1.77 -2.90
N VAL A 83 -21.15 0.55 -2.80
CA VAL A 83 -19.99 0.22 -1.96
C VAL A 83 -18.75 0.98 -2.44
N LYS A 84 -18.53 1.10 -3.75
CA LYS A 84 -17.44 1.90 -4.31
C LYS A 84 -17.56 3.38 -3.91
N ASN A 85 -18.77 3.94 -3.97
CA ASN A 85 -19.04 5.31 -3.53
C ASN A 85 -18.81 5.47 -2.02
N LEU A 86 -19.19 4.48 -1.21
CA LEU A 86 -18.94 4.47 0.23
C LEU A 86 -17.44 4.51 0.53
N CYS A 87 -16.64 3.64 -0.11
CA CYS A 87 -15.19 3.63 0.06
C CYS A 87 -14.54 4.96 -0.34
N ALA A 88 -14.98 5.56 -1.46
CA ALA A 88 -14.47 6.84 -1.93
C ALA A 88 -14.82 7.99 -0.96
N ALA A 89 -16.05 8.01 -0.45
CA ALA A 89 -16.51 9.01 0.50
C ALA A 89 -15.79 8.87 1.85
N TYR A 90 -15.64 7.65 2.36
CA TYR A 90 -14.91 7.36 3.59
C TYR A 90 -13.44 7.84 3.53
N LYS A 91 -12.74 7.60 2.40
CA LYS A 91 -11.36 8.08 2.19
C LYS A 91 -11.22 9.61 2.22
N CYS A 92 -12.31 10.35 1.98
CA CYS A 92 -12.30 11.81 2.02
C CYS A 92 -12.64 12.37 3.41
N LEU A 93 -12.95 11.52 4.39
CA LEU A 93 -13.25 11.94 5.75
C LEU A 93 -11.97 12.20 6.56
N LEU A 94 -12.02 13.23 7.41
CA LEU A 94 -11.05 13.42 8.48
C LEU A 94 -11.10 12.25 9.47
N LYS A 95 -10.01 12.05 10.21
CA LYS A 95 -9.89 10.97 11.20
C LYS A 95 -11.08 10.95 12.18
N THR A 96 -11.39 12.08 12.82
CA THR A 96 -12.52 12.19 13.77
C THR A 96 -13.86 11.73 13.19
N HIS A 97 -14.11 12.06 11.93
CA HIS A 97 -15.34 11.66 11.23
C HIS A 97 -15.30 10.18 10.81
N ARG A 98 -14.13 9.63 10.44
CA ARG A 98 -13.95 8.19 10.20
C ARG A 98 -14.23 7.40 11.47
N ASP A 99 -13.76 7.87 12.63
CA ASP A 99 -13.99 7.23 13.93
C ASP A 99 -15.49 7.15 14.23
N GLY A 100 -16.23 8.24 13.98
CA GLY A 100 -17.69 8.28 14.14
C GLY A 100 -18.44 7.31 13.22
N VAL A 101 -17.99 7.15 11.96
CA VAL A 101 -18.54 6.14 11.03
C VAL A 101 -18.24 4.72 11.51
N LEU A 102 -17.01 4.46 11.97
CA LEU A 102 -16.60 3.15 12.47
C LEU A 102 -17.40 2.75 13.72
N LYS A 103 -17.59 3.67 14.66
CA LYS A 103 -18.42 3.44 15.86
C LYS A 103 -19.85 3.04 15.48
N VAL A 104 -20.47 3.75 14.52
CA VAL A 104 -21.80 3.39 14.00
C VAL A 104 -21.78 2.02 13.32
N LEU A 105 -20.75 1.71 12.53
CA LEU A 105 -20.62 0.40 11.88
C LEU A 105 -20.55 -0.74 12.89
N ALA A 106 -19.82 -0.57 14.00
CA ALA A 106 -19.73 -1.63 15.01
C ALA A 106 -20.96 -1.71 15.91
N SER A 107 -21.54 -0.60 16.34
CA SER A 107 -22.64 -0.61 17.29
C SER A 107 -23.99 -0.90 16.63
N ASP A 108 -24.35 -0.18 15.56
CA ASP A 108 -25.68 -0.27 14.94
C ASP A 108 -25.84 -1.52 14.08
N HIS A 109 -24.73 -2.10 13.60
CA HIS A 109 -24.72 -3.20 12.62
C HIS A 109 -24.01 -4.47 13.13
N ALA A 110 -23.84 -4.57 14.45
CA ALA A 110 -23.47 -5.81 15.14
C ALA A 110 -24.59 -6.86 15.09
N VAL A 111 -24.36 -7.98 15.77
CA VAL A 111 -25.30 -9.08 15.92
C VAL A 111 -26.52 -8.63 16.74
N ASP A 112 -27.72 -8.89 16.22
CA ASP A 112 -28.96 -8.66 16.96
C ASP A 112 -29.14 -9.76 18.03
N HIS A 113 -28.76 -9.44 19.26
CA HIS A 113 -28.86 -10.36 20.39
C HIS A 113 -30.29 -10.81 20.69
N GLN A 114 -31.31 -9.99 20.42
CA GLN A 114 -32.70 -10.39 20.66
C GLN A 114 -33.12 -11.49 19.69
N MET A 115 -32.74 -11.35 18.42
CA MET A 115 -33.00 -12.36 17.40
C MET A 115 -32.21 -13.65 17.66
N VAL A 116 -30.96 -13.55 18.10
CA VAL A 116 -30.15 -14.70 18.51
C VAL A 116 -30.78 -15.47 19.67
N CYS A 117 -31.23 -14.79 20.73
CA CYS A 117 -31.89 -15.44 21.86
C CYS A 117 -33.18 -16.17 21.47
N LYS A 118 -34.00 -15.55 20.60
CA LYS A 118 -35.20 -16.18 20.04
C LYS A 118 -34.85 -17.42 19.24
N ALA A 119 -33.83 -17.34 18.39
CA ALA A 119 -33.39 -18.46 17.57
C ALA A 119 -32.85 -19.63 18.39
N ALA A 120 -32.01 -19.36 19.39
CA ALA A 120 -31.48 -20.36 20.31
C ALA A 120 -32.61 -21.05 21.09
N THR A 121 -33.60 -20.28 21.54
CA THR A 121 -34.77 -20.82 22.21
C THR A 121 -35.55 -21.75 21.27
N SER A 122 -35.81 -21.36 20.02
CA SER A 122 -36.46 -22.22 19.03
C SER A 122 -35.69 -23.52 18.79
N LEU A 123 -34.36 -23.49 18.77
CA LEU A 123 -33.51 -24.67 18.59
C LEU A 123 -33.69 -25.67 19.75
N ILE A 124 -33.66 -25.20 21.00
CA ILE A 124 -33.89 -26.03 22.20
C ILE A 124 -35.28 -26.71 22.14
N HIS A 125 -36.31 -26.01 21.68
CA HIS A 125 -37.67 -26.58 21.55
C HIS A 125 -37.76 -27.67 20.46
N ILE A 126 -36.94 -27.60 19.41
CA ILE A 126 -36.89 -28.64 18.37
C ILE A 126 -36.17 -29.88 18.90
N GLU A 127 -35.08 -29.69 19.64
CA GLU A 127 -34.29 -30.77 20.24
C GLU A 127 -35.07 -31.59 21.26
N GLN A 128 -35.93 -30.95 22.07
CA GLN A 128 -36.75 -31.62 23.07
C GLN A 128 -37.86 -32.53 22.50
N LYS A 129 -38.14 -32.48 21.19
CA LYS A 129 -39.10 -33.37 20.54
C LYS A 129 -38.42 -34.69 20.16
N HIS A 130 -38.98 -35.82 20.61
CA HIS A 130 -38.50 -37.21 20.36
C HIS A 130 -37.75 -37.42 19.04
N GLU A 131 -36.60 -38.10 19.09
CA GLU A 131 -35.69 -38.35 17.96
C GLU A 131 -36.41 -38.98 16.76
N ASN A 132 -36.67 -38.16 15.75
CA ASN A 132 -37.17 -38.55 14.43
C ASN A 132 -36.26 -37.94 13.35
N GLU A 133 -36.09 -38.61 12.23
CA GLU A 133 -35.29 -38.14 11.08
C GLU A 133 -35.76 -36.77 10.55
N SER A 134 -37.04 -36.44 10.73
CA SER A 134 -37.60 -35.12 10.43
C SER A 134 -37.07 -34.02 11.37
N ASN A 135 -36.87 -34.33 12.65
CA ASN A 135 -36.36 -33.39 13.64
C ASN A 135 -34.88 -33.07 13.36
N ARG A 136 -34.09 -34.06 12.95
CA ARG A 136 -32.68 -33.88 12.58
C ARG A 136 -32.50 -32.84 11.46
N ARG A 137 -33.34 -32.89 10.41
CA ARG A 137 -33.35 -31.88 9.34
C ARG A 137 -33.76 -30.49 9.83
N GLN A 138 -34.67 -30.40 10.79
CA GLN A 138 -35.09 -29.13 11.37
C GLN A 138 -34.00 -28.52 12.25
N ILE A 139 -33.28 -29.34 13.02
CA ILE A 139 -32.13 -28.91 13.83
C ILE A 139 -31.05 -28.32 12.92
N MET A 140 -30.65 -29.02 11.85
CA MET A 140 -29.62 -28.51 10.92
C MET A 140 -30.00 -27.16 10.30
N LYS A 141 -31.28 -26.97 9.93
CA LYS A 141 -31.77 -25.67 9.42
C LYS A 141 -31.76 -24.57 10.49
N ALA A 142 -32.11 -24.93 11.74
CA ALA A 142 -32.07 -23.99 12.86
C ALA A 142 -30.63 -23.59 13.21
N GLU A 143 -29.68 -24.53 13.18
CA GLU A 143 -28.25 -24.27 13.36
C GLU A 143 -27.69 -23.35 12.26
N GLU A 144 -28.02 -23.62 10.99
CA GLU A 144 -27.63 -22.76 9.87
C GLU A 144 -28.19 -21.35 10.02
N TRP A 145 -29.45 -21.22 10.41
CA TRP A 145 -30.07 -19.92 10.66
C TRP A 145 -29.42 -19.20 11.85
N LEU A 146 -29.13 -19.90 12.94
CA LEU A 146 -28.42 -19.35 14.10
C LEU A 146 -27.02 -18.87 13.73
N LYS A 147 -26.28 -19.64 12.93
CA LYS A 147 -24.98 -19.23 12.37
C LYS A 147 -25.10 -17.93 11.56
N ASN A 148 -26.11 -17.81 10.72
CA ASN A 148 -26.35 -16.62 9.91
C ASN A 148 -26.71 -15.38 10.75
N LEU A 149 -27.42 -15.56 11.87
CA LEU A 149 -27.73 -14.49 12.82
C LEU A 149 -26.53 -14.06 13.64
N LEU A 150 -25.67 -15.01 14.05
CA LEU A 150 -24.42 -14.72 14.77
C LEU A 150 -23.36 -14.05 13.90
N THR A 151 -23.55 -14.03 12.58
CA THR A 151 -22.66 -13.33 11.65
C THR A 151 -23.08 -11.86 11.53
N PRO A 152 -22.23 -10.90 11.92
CA PRO A 152 -22.58 -9.47 11.87
C PRO A 152 -22.75 -8.96 10.44
N GLN A 153 -23.55 -7.91 10.25
CA GLN A 153 -23.91 -7.41 8.92
C GLN A 153 -22.69 -6.87 8.16
N TYR A 154 -21.74 -6.26 8.87
CA TYR A 154 -20.53 -5.72 8.27
C TYR A 154 -19.63 -6.81 7.64
N SER A 155 -19.77 -8.08 8.01
CA SER A 155 -19.05 -9.19 7.34
C SER A 155 -19.43 -9.28 5.85
N TRP A 156 -20.73 -9.16 5.55
CA TRP A 156 -21.22 -9.13 4.16
C TRP A 156 -20.70 -7.90 3.40
N LEU A 157 -20.68 -6.74 4.05
CA LEU A 157 -20.15 -5.52 3.47
C LEU A 157 -18.67 -5.65 3.11
N PHE A 158 -17.87 -6.25 4.00
CA PHE A 158 -16.44 -6.43 3.76
C PHE A 158 -16.17 -7.36 2.58
N ILE A 159 -16.97 -8.41 2.39
CA ILE A 159 -16.87 -9.27 1.19
C ILE A 159 -17.07 -8.45 -0.09
N HIS A 160 -18.09 -7.57 -0.13
CA HIS A 160 -18.32 -6.71 -1.30
C HIS A 160 -17.24 -5.66 -1.48
N MET A 161 -16.72 -5.08 -0.40
CA MET A 161 -15.56 -4.18 -0.46
C MET A 161 -14.34 -4.90 -1.03
N GLY A 162 -14.09 -6.16 -0.66
CA GLY A 162 -12.96 -6.95 -1.13
C GLY A 162 -13.00 -7.27 -2.63
N ARG A 163 -14.20 -7.30 -3.23
CA ARG A 163 -14.40 -7.53 -4.68
C ARG A 163 -14.04 -6.32 -5.54
N LEU A 164 -13.98 -5.13 -4.93
CA LEU A 164 -13.64 -3.91 -5.66
C LEU A 164 -12.16 -3.91 -6.07
N GLU A 165 -11.85 -3.16 -7.13
CA GLU A 165 -10.47 -2.84 -7.47
C GLU A 165 -9.78 -2.12 -6.30
N ARG A 166 -8.61 -2.61 -5.90
CA ARG A 166 -7.89 -2.16 -4.67
C ARG A 166 -8.73 -2.26 -3.38
N GLY A 167 -9.77 -3.08 -3.38
CA GLY A 167 -10.69 -3.28 -2.25
C GLY A 167 -10.02 -3.92 -1.03
N VAL A 168 -9.16 -4.91 -1.25
CA VAL A 168 -8.37 -5.53 -0.18
C VAL A 168 -7.46 -4.51 0.51
N LYS A 169 -6.79 -3.62 -0.25
CA LYS A 169 -5.98 -2.53 0.32
C LYS A 169 -6.82 -1.58 1.16
N PHE A 170 -8.01 -1.22 0.69
CA PHE A 170 -8.94 -0.41 1.47
C PHE A 170 -9.30 -1.07 2.80
N LEU A 171 -9.53 -2.39 2.83
CA LEU A 171 -9.87 -3.11 4.07
C LEU A 171 -8.69 -3.20 5.05
N VAL A 172 -7.46 -3.30 4.55
CA VAL A 172 -6.24 -3.20 5.36
C VAL A 172 -6.11 -1.80 5.98
N ASP A 173 -6.38 -0.75 5.20
CA ASP A 173 -6.37 0.63 5.69
C ASP A 173 -7.50 0.87 6.70
N LEU A 174 -8.69 0.35 6.43
CA LEU A 174 -9.85 0.39 7.34
C LEU A 174 -9.53 -0.29 8.67
N ARG A 175 -8.84 -1.45 8.65
CA ARG A 175 -8.39 -2.11 9.88
C ARG A 175 -7.36 -1.26 10.64
N THR A 176 -6.49 -0.56 9.93
CA THR A 176 -5.55 0.39 10.56
C THR A 176 -6.30 1.49 11.31
N ASP A 177 -7.34 2.05 10.70
CA ASP A 177 -8.20 3.04 11.34
C ASP A 177 -8.94 2.47 12.57
N ILE A 178 -9.51 1.25 12.45
CA ILE A 178 -10.16 0.56 13.57
C ILE A 178 -9.20 0.35 14.76
N LEU A 179 -7.97 -0.09 14.48
CA LEU A 179 -6.95 -0.28 15.53
C LEU A 179 -6.59 1.04 16.21
N ALA A 180 -6.50 2.14 15.45
CA ALA A 180 -6.27 3.47 16.01
C ALA A 180 -7.41 3.89 16.94
N VAL A 181 -8.66 3.72 16.53
CA VAL A 181 -9.84 4.01 17.37
C VAL A 181 -9.82 3.21 18.66
N ILE A 182 -9.57 1.90 18.59
CA ILE A 182 -9.49 1.02 19.77
C ILE A 182 -8.38 1.47 20.72
N SER A 183 -7.23 1.91 20.20
CA SER A 183 -6.10 2.33 21.02
C SER A 183 -6.30 3.66 21.74
N GLU A 184 -7.19 4.51 21.25
CA GLU A 184 -7.47 5.85 21.79
C GLU A 184 -8.74 5.88 22.66
N MET A 185 -9.55 4.83 22.59
CA MET A 185 -10.81 4.71 23.32
C MET A 185 -10.58 4.26 24.77
N ASP A 186 -11.40 4.76 25.69
CA ASP A 186 -11.42 4.30 27.07
C ASP A 186 -11.92 2.85 27.17
N VAL A 187 -11.35 2.07 28.08
CA VAL A 187 -11.70 0.66 28.27
C VAL A 187 -13.15 0.50 28.72
N GLU A 188 -13.67 1.49 29.45
CA GLU A 188 -15.05 1.52 29.94
C GLU A 188 -16.05 2.11 28.93
N ASP A 189 -15.61 2.53 27.73
CA ASP A 189 -16.52 3.03 26.69
C ASP A 189 -17.45 1.87 26.23
N PRO A 190 -18.78 2.06 26.23
CA PRO A 190 -19.72 1.04 25.76
C PRO A 190 -19.46 0.56 24.32
N ALA A 191 -18.81 1.36 23.48
CA ALA A 191 -18.44 1.01 22.11
C ALA A 191 -17.17 0.14 22.03
N MET A 192 -16.41 -0.05 23.11
CA MET A 192 -15.16 -0.81 23.13
C MET A 192 -15.37 -2.26 22.68
N VAL A 193 -16.34 -2.97 23.27
CA VAL A 193 -16.62 -4.37 22.93
C VAL A 193 -17.10 -4.51 21.47
N PRO A 194 -18.10 -3.74 20.98
CA PRO A 194 -18.46 -3.74 19.55
C PRO A 194 -17.28 -3.47 18.63
N MET A 195 -16.41 -2.50 18.95
CA MET A 195 -15.23 -2.16 18.16
C MET A 195 -14.24 -3.33 18.09
N GLN A 196 -14.01 -4.02 19.20
CA GLN A 196 -13.19 -5.23 19.21
C GLN A 196 -13.78 -6.32 18.33
N GLN A 197 -15.10 -6.54 18.37
CA GLN A 197 -15.76 -7.53 17.51
C GLN A 197 -15.66 -7.18 16.01
N LEU A 198 -15.77 -5.90 15.66
CA LEU A 198 -15.55 -5.41 14.30
C LEU A 198 -14.12 -5.73 13.83
N ASN A 199 -13.12 -5.44 14.66
CA ASN A 199 -11.72 -5.77 14.39
C ASN A 199 -11.51 -7.29 14.24
N LEU A 200 -12.08 -8.10 15.14
CA LEU A 200 -11.94 -9.56 15.10
C LEU A 200 -12.50 -10.14 13.79
N THR A 201 -13.70 -9.72 13.39
CA THR A 201 -14.32 -10.17 12.14
C THR A 201 -13.48 -9.80 10.92
N LEU A 202 -13.00 -8.55 10.86
CA LEU A 202 -12.15 -8.09 9.76
C LEU A 202 -10.79 -8.80 9.74
N ARG A 203 -10.19 -9.03 10.92
CA ARG A 203 -8.95 -9.78 11.09
C ARG A 203 -9.07 -11.20 10.57
N GLU A 204 -10.15 -11.90 10.91
CA GLU A 204 -10.41 -13.28 10.46
C GLU A 204 -10.56 -13.33 8.93
N MET A 205 -11.32 -12.42 8.35
CA MET A 205 -11.48 -12.35 6.90
C MET A 205 -10.15 -12.06 6.18
N LEU A 206 -9.36 -11.10 6.68
CA LEU A 206 -8.03 -10.80 6.14
C LEU A 206 -7.08 -11.99 6.31
N SER A 207 -7.14 -12.74 7.42
CA SER A 207 -6.27 -13.92 7.62
C SER A 207 -6.50 -15.01 6.58
N LEU A 208 -7.73 -15.17 6.09
CA LEU A 208 -8.03 -16.11 5.01
C LEU A 208 -7.46 -15.63 3.68
N TRP A 209 -7.60 -14.34 3.38
CA TRP A 209 -7.17 -13.76 2.11
C TRP A 209 -5.65 -13.65 1.97
N PHE A 210 -4.92 -13.45 3.05
CA PHE A 210 -3.47 -13.25 3.00
C PHE A 210 -2.64 -14.52 3.19
N SER A 211 -3.27 -15.69 3.29
CA SER A 211 -2.60 -16.99 3.43
C SER A 211 -1.34 -17.12 2.56
N VAL A 212 -0.27 -17.72 3.11
CA VAL A 212 1.08 -17.80 2.49
C VAL A 212 1.08 -18.21 1.02
N GLY A 213 0.15 -19.08 0.59
CA GLY A 213 0.02 -19.50 -0.81
C GLY A 213 -0.38 -18.40 -1.81
N PHE A 214 -0.80 -17.23 -1.35
CA PHE A 214 -1.15 -16.06 -2.17
C PHE A 214 -0.08 -14.96 -2.17
N LEU A 215 1.03 -15.18 -1.46
CA LEU A 215 2.13 -14.24 -1.39
C LEU A 215 3.16 -14.53 -2.48
N ASN A 216 3.60 -13.48 -3.17
CA ASN A 216 4.66 -13.57 -4.16
C ASN A 216 5.95 -12.99 -3.57
N LEU A 217 7.05 -13.74 -3.69
CA LEU A 217 8.38 -13.24 -3.33
C LEU A 217 9.02 -12.59 -4.56
N GLU A 218 9.31 -11.30 -4.47
CA GLU A 218 9.92 -10.54 -5.56
C GLU A 218 11.29 -10.02 -5.15
N ARG A 219 12.28 -10.13 -6.04
CA ARG A 219 13.60 -9.50 -5.84
C ARG A 219 13.55 -8.05 -6.30
N ILE A 220 13.87 -7.14 -5.40
CA ILE A 220 14.01 -5.72 -5.68
C ILE A 220 15.46 -5.40 -6.03
N THR A 221 15.63 -4.64 -7.13
CA THR A 221 16.92 -4.19 -7.63
C THR A 221 16.85 -2.70 -7.96
N TRP A 222 17.98 -2.09 -8.30
CA TRP A 222 17.99 -0.70 -8.77
C TRP A 222 17.22 -0.47 -10.08
N ARG A 223 16.84 -1.54 -10.81
CA ARG A 223 16.00 -1.46 -12.02
C ARG A 223 14.51 -1.61 -11.72
N SER A 224 14.12 -1.91 -10.49
CA SER A 224 12.72 -2.03 -10.09
C SER A 224 12.01 -0.67 -10.17
N PRO A 225 10.67 -0.63 -10.29
CA PRO A 225 9.91 0.62 -10.35
C PRO A 225 10.24 1.56 -9.19
N CYS A 226 10.36 2.86 -9.50
CA CYS A 226 10.69 3.89 -8.52
C CYS A 226 9.67 3.93 -7.36
N GLU A 227 8.39 3.71 -7.66
CA GLU A 227 7.33 3.65 -6.65
C GLU A 227 7.59 2.57 -5.59
N MET A 228 8.00 1.36 -6.00
CA MET A 228 8.34 0.28 -5.08
C MET A 228 9.54 0.63 -4.20
N LEU A 229 10.59 1.22 -4.80
CA LEU A 229 11.78 1.68 -4.08
C LEU A 229 11.46 2.79 -3.07
N GLN A 230 10.57 3.73 -3.44
CA GLN A 230 10.09 4.77 -2.55
C GLN A 230 9.35 4.18 -1.34
N LYS A 231 8.40 3.26 -1.57
CA LYS A 231 7.67 2.58 -0.48
C LYS A 231 8.60 1.82 0.45
N ILE A 232 9.60 1.11 -0.08
CA ILE A 232 10.62 0.43 0.73
C ILE A 232 11.39 1.43 1.59
N SER A 233 11.76 2.59 1.04
CA SER A 233 12.44 3.65 1.77
C SER A 233 11.57 4.25 2.88
N GLU A 234 10.28 4.46 2.62
CA GLU A 234 9.32 5.05 3.56
C GLU A 234 8.97 4.09 4.70
N TYR A 235 8.85 2.80 4.41
CA TYR A 235 8.40 1.81 5.38
C TYR A 235 9.52 1.23 6.24
N GLU A 236 10.80 1.42 5.87
CA GLU A 236 11.95 0.86 6.60
C GLU A 236 12.00 1.32 8.07
N ALA A 237 11.65 0.42 8.99
CA ALA A 237 11.50 0.72 10.42
C ALA A 237 12.76 0.43 11.25
N VAL A 238 13.61 -0.51 10.81
CA VAL A 238 14.79 -0.95 11.59
C VAL A 238 15.96 0.00 11.37
N HIS A 239 16.23 0.34 10.11
CA HIS A 239 17.36 1.20 9.72
C HIS A 239 16.93 2.25 8.69
N PRO A 240 16.40 3.41 9.13
CA PRO A 240 15.87 4.43 8.22
C PRO A 240 16.82 4.74 7.05
N VAL A 241 16.29 4.70 5.84
CA VAL A 241 17.05 5.02 4.63
C VAL A 241 17.37 6.50 4.63
N ARG A 242 18.65 6.85 4.54
CA ARG A 242 19.10 8.24 4.70
C ARG A 242 18.86 9.08 3.44
N ASN A 243 19.08 8.48 2.27
CA ASN A 243 19.01 9.13 0.97
C ASN A 243 19.00 8.07 -0.16
N TRP A 244 18.79 8.52 -1.40
CA TRP A 244 18.75 7.64 -2.57
C TRP A 244 20.05 6.87 -2.84
N THR A 245 21.22 7.41 -2.48
CA THR A 245 22.49 6.69 -2.61
C THR A 245 22.61 5.56 -1.59
N ASP A 246 22.04 5.72 -0.39
CA ASP A 246 21.89 4.64 0.58
C ASP A 246 21.00 3.51 0.04
N LEU A 247 19.84 3.86 -0.49
CA LEU A 247 18.93 2.87 -1.10
C LEU A 247 19.59 2.11 -2.25
N LYS A 248 20.30 2.82 -3.13
CA LYS A 248 21.06 2.20 -4.24
C LYS A 248 22.07 1.17 -3.75
N ARG A 249 22.76 1.45 -2.63
CA ARG A 249 23.69 0.49 -2.02
C ARG A 249 22.95 -0.72 -1.48
N ARG A 250 21.80 -0.54 -0.82
CA ARG A 250 20.99 -1.63 -0.22
C ARG A 250 20.38 -2.59 -1.24
N VAL A 251 20.24 -2.19 -2.49
CA VAL A 251 19.77 -3.05 -3.60
C VAL A 251 20.87 -3.35 -4.63
N GLY A 252 22.12 -3.02 -4.29
CA GLY A 252 23.30 -3.12 -5.15
C GLY A 252 24.12 -4.39 -4.93
N LEU A 253 25.42 -4.31 -5.20
CA LEU A 253 26.35 -5.44 -5.09
C LEU A 253 26.43 -5.97 -3.65
N TYR A 254 26.51 -7.28 -3.53
CA TYR A 254 26.53 -8.03 -2.26
C TYR A 254 25.35 -7.70 -1.33
N ARG A 255 24.27 -7.16 -1.91
CA ARG A 255 23.01 -6.88 -1.22
C ARG A 255 21.87 -7.48 -2.02
N ARG A 256 20.89 -8.00 -1.29
CA ARG A 256 19.62 -8.45 -1.86
C ARG A 256 18.51 -7.80 -1.05
N CYS A 257 17.50 -7.33 -1.75
CA CYS A 257 16.26 -6.89 -1.15
C CYS A 257 15.17 -7.77 -1.75
N PHE A 258 14.42 -8.45 -0.90
CA PHE A 258 13.24 -9.19 -1.32
C PHE A 258 12.01 -8.57 -0.68
N VAL A 259 10.89 -8.63 -1.38
CA VAL A 259 9.60 -8.20 -0.85
C VAL A 259 8.58 -9.30 -1.05
N TYR A 260 7.73 -9.50 -0.05
CA TYR A 260 6.50 -10.24 -0.24
C TYR A 260 5.41 -9.28 -0.71
N THR A 261 4.80 -9.55 -1.86
CA THR A 261 3.62 -8.85 -2.37
C THR A 261 2.43 -9.80 -2.36
N HIS A 262 1.21 -9.27 -2.50
CA HIS A 262 0.00 -10.06 -2.66
C HIS A 262 -0.66 -9.69 -3.99
N SER A 263 -1.22 -10.65 -4.72
CA SER A 263 -1.78 -10.41 -6.06
C SER A 263 -2.89 -9.34 -6.09
N SER A 264 -3.64 -9.16 -5.01
CA SER A 264 -4.65 -8.08 -4.88
C SER A 264 -4.07 -6.72 -4.44
N MET A 265 -2.79 -6.66 -4.09
CA MET A 265 -2.05 -5.45 -3.70
C MET A 265 -0.61 -5.50 -4.25
N PRO A 266 -0.42 -5.60 -5.58
CA PRO A 266 0.89 -5.85 -6.19
C PRO A 266 1.88 -4.70 -5.95
N ASP A 267 1.37 -3.47 -5.86
CA ASP A 267 2.19 -2.27 -5.65
C ASP A 267 2.59 -2.05 -4.18
N GLU A 268 2.12 -2.91 -3.26
CA GLU A 268 2.34 -2.76 -1.82
C GLU A 268 3.26 -3.87 -1.29
N PRO A 269 4.51 -3.55 -0.89
CA PRO A 269 5.36 -4.53 -0.24
C PRO A 269 4.78 -4.82 1.14
N LEU A 270 4.45 -6.06 1.47
CA LEU A 270 3.90 -6.45 2.79
C LEU A 270 4.99 -6.69 3.82
N VAL A 271 6.06 -7.36 3.39
CA VAL A 271 7.25 -7.65 4.17
C VAL A 271 8.46 -7.34 3.31
N VAL A 272 9.38 -6.53 3.84
CA VAL A 272 10.64 -6.20 3.19
C VAL A 272 11.78 -6.92 3.90
N LEU A 273 12.58 -7.67 3.14
CA LEU A 273 13.71 -8.44 3.61
C LEU A 273 14.99 -7.85 3.02
N HIS A 274 15.81 -7.24 3.86
CA HIS A 274 17.14 -6.80 3.47
C HIS A 274 18.19 -7.83 3.87
N THR A 275 18.88 -8.36 2.87
CA THR A 275 19.90 -9.40 3.02
C THR A 275 21.26 -8.89 2.55
N ALA A 276 22.29 -9.19 3.33
CA ALA A 276 23.68 -8.96 2.96
C ALA A 276 24.36 -10.29 2.61
N LEU A 277 25.06 -10.33 1.48
CA LEU A 277 25.94 -11.42 1.11
C LEU A 277 27.31 -11.14 1.71
N SER A 278 27.91 -12.15 2.35
CA SER A 278 29.12 -12.00 3.15
C SER A 278 30.03 -13.22 3.01
N ASP A 279 31.33 -13.01 3.22
CA ASP A 279 32.37 -14.03 3.32
C ASP A 279 32.34 -14.77 4.68
N GLU A 280 31.68 -14.19 5.68
CA GLU A 280 31.49 -14.74 7.03
C GLU A 280 30.17 -14.29 7.66
N ILE A 281 29.72 -14.97 8.72
CA ILE A 281 28.56 -14.53 9.51
C ILE A 281 28.95 -13.29 10.32
N ALA A 282 28.46 -12.12 9.91
CA ALA A 282 28.73 -10.86 10.58
C ALA A 282 28.04 -10.79 11.96
N ARG A 283 28.78 -10.31 12.97
CA ARG A 283 28.28 -10.12 14.34
C ARG A 283 27.72 -8.71 14.61
N SER A 284 27.79 -7.82 13.63
CA SER A 284 27.32 -6.44 13.76
C SER A 284 27.02 -5.81 12.41
N MET A 285 26.26 -4.71 12.41
CA MET A 285 25.97 -3.94 11.20
C MET A 285 27.23 -3.33 10.57
N LYS A 286 28.21 -2.93 11.39
CA LYS A 286 29.53 -2.50 10.89
C LYS A 286 30.22 -3.63 10.13
N GLY A 287 30.14 -4.85 10.66
CA GLY A 287 30.67 -6.05 9.98
C GLY A 287 30.03 -6.30 8.62
N ILE A 288 28.72 -6.10 8.49
CA ILE A 288 27.99 -6.22 7.20
C ILE A 288 28.50 -5.21 6.17
N VAL A 289 28.74 -3.96 6.59
CA VAL A 289 29.28 -2.92 5.70
C VAL A 289 30.73 -3.26 5.31
N SER A 290 31.56 -3.66 6.28
CA SER A 290 32.97 -4.01 6.05
C SER A 290 33.13 -5.25 5.16
N ALA A 291 32.26 -6.26 5.28
CA ALA A 291 32.30 -7.47 4.45
C ALA A 291 32.19 -7.13 2.96
N THR A 292 31.30 -6.20 2.62
CA THR A 292 31.16 -5.73 1.24
C THR A 292 32.42 -5.09 0.71
N SER A 293 33.10 -4.27 1.51
CA SER A 293 34.39 -3.69 1.13
C SER A 293 35.50 -4.73 0.96
N ARG A 294 35.52 -5.80 1.77
CA ARG A 294 36.50 -6.90 1.61
C ARG A 294 36.28 -7.71 0.35
N MET A 295 35.02 -7.90 -0.04
CA MET A 295 34.62 -8.71 -1.18
C MET A 295 34.63 -7.92 -2.50
N SER A 296 34.54 -6.58 -2.42
CA SER A 296 34.70 -5.70 -3.58
C SER A 296 36.18 -5.59 -3.89
N VAL A 297 36.63 -6.11 -5.04
CA VAL A 297 38.02 -5.94 -5.47
C VAL A 297 38.26 -4.47 -5.78
N ASP A 298 39.23 -3.86 -5.10
CA ASP A 298 39.65 -2.48 -5.38
C ASP A 298 40.29 -2.45 -6.78
N ALA A 299 39.76 -1.61 -7.67
CA ALA A 299 40.29 -1.43 -9.02
C ALA A 299 41.77 -0.98 -9.04
N SER A 300 42.30 -0.50 -7.90
CA SER A 300 43.70 -0.15 -7.70
C SER A 300 44.64 -1.33 -7.46
N ALA A 301 44.13 -2.54 -7.18
CA ALA A 301 44.96 -3.71 -6.90
C ALA A 301 45.39 -4.47 -8.18
N CYS A 302 44.77 -4.19 -9.33
CA CYS A 302 45.04 -4.90 -10.60
C CYS A 302 45.10 -3.91 -11.79
N PRO A 303 46.27 -3.30 -12.10
CA PRO A 303 46.43 -2.47 -13.29
C PRO A 303 46.41 -3.36 -14.53
N GLY A 304 45.27 -3.42 -15.24
CA GLY A 304 45.17 -4.10 -16.54
C GLY A 304 43.92 -4.96 -16.77
N MET A 305 43.12 -5.21 -15.74
CA MET A 305 41.78 -5.78 -15.96
C MET A 305 40.76 -4.66 -16.00
N LEU A 306 40.13 -4.45 -17.16
CA LEU A 306 38.81 -3.81 -17.25
C LEU A 306 37.78 -4.78 -16.63
N LEU A 307 37.89 -5.06 -15.34
CA LEU A 307 36.81 -5.70 -14.61
C LEU A 307 35.75 -4.61 -14.46
N ASP A 308 34.60 -4.81 -15.11
CA ASP A 308 33.42 -4.00 -14.81
C ASP A 308 33.26 -3.97 -13.29
N THR A 309 33.35 -2.78 -12.68
CA THR A 309 33.12 -2.49 -11.25
C THR A 309 31.68 -2.80 -10.79
N HIS A 310 30.97 -3.65 -11.53
CA HIS A 310 29.56 -3.94 -11.48
C HIS A 310 29.23 -5.43 -11.40
N THR A 311 30.22 -6.32 -11.34
CA THR A 311 30.01 -7.77 -11.26
C THR A 311 30.45 -8.32 -9.90
N GLU A 312 29.56 -9.08 -9.27
CA GLU A 312 29.83 -9.79 -8.02
C GLU A 312 30.60 -11.08 -8.32
N ASP A 313 31.61 -11.40 -7.53
CA ASP A 313 32.26 -12.71 -7.53
C ASP A 313 31.48 -13.68 -6.62
N PRO A 314 30.80 -14.72 -7.15
CA PRO A 314 30.06 -15.66 -6.33
C PRO A 314 30.96 -16.50 -5.41
N SER A 315 32.25 -16.68 -5.76
CA SER A 315 33.17 -17.56 -5.02
C SER A 315 33.53 -16.99 -3.64
N CYS A 316 33.40 -15.68 -3.44
CA CYS A 316 33.67 -15.02 -2.16
C CYS A 316 32.48 -15.07 -1.18
N VAL A 317 31.28 -15.43 -1.65
CA VAL A 317 30.06 -15.43 -0.83
C VAL A 317 29.92 -16.76 -0.09
N LYS A 318 29.94 -16.72 1.25
CA LYS A 318 29.78 -17.92 2.12
C LYS A 318 28.53 -17.88 3.00
N ALA A 319 27.95 -16.69 3.21
CA ALA A 319 26.77 -16.51 4.05
C ALA A 319 25.82 -15.46 3.46
N ALA A 320 24.53 -15.64 3.74
CA ALA A 320 23.48 -14.66 3.51
C ALA A 320 22.87 -14.26 4.86
N ILE A 321 22.83 -12.96 5.15
CA ILE A 321 22.46 -12.43 6.47
C ILE A 321 21.27 -11.49 6.31
N PHE A 322 20.12 -11.84 6.89
CA PHE A 322 19.00 -10.93 7.04
C PHE A 322 19.32 -9.91 8.14
N TYR A 323 19.48 -8.64 7.77
CA TYR A 323 19.84 -7.58 8.71
C TYR A 323 18.72 -6.57 8.95
N SER A 324 17.66 -6.60 8.14
CA SER A 324 16.40 -5.91 8.41
C SER A 324 15.25 -6.73 7.83
N ILE A 325 14.20 -6.89 8.63
CA ILE A 325 12.92 -7.50 8.27
C ILE A 325 11.85 -6.54 8.75
N THR A 326 11.09 -5.97 7.81
CA THR A 326 10.11 -4.93 8.09
C THR A 326 8.74 -5.36 7.60
N SER A 327 7.74 -5.41 8.49
CA SER A 327 6.32 -5.50 8.12
C SER A 327 5.76 -4.09 7.92
N THR A 328 5.19 -3.83 6.76
CA THR A 328 4.85 -2.46 6.32
C THR A 328 3.40 -2.09 6.63
N GLN A 329 2.48 -3.07 6.60
CA GLN A 329 1.04 -2.83 6.69
C GLN A 329 0.56 -2.99 8.14
N LYS A 330 0.32 -1.87 8.83
CA LYS A 330 -0.20 -1.87 10.22
C LYS A 330 -1.51 -2.64 10.35
N GLY A 331 -2.39 -2.51 9.36
CA GLY A 331 -3.66 -3.23 9.30
C GLY A 331 -3.53 -4.75 9.10
N LEU A 332 -2.34 -5.31 8.92
CA LEU A 332 -2.08 -6.75 8.89
C LEU A 332 -1.37 -7.27 10.15
N GLN A 333 -1.10 -6.41 11.13
CA GLN A 333 -0.49 -6.83 12.40
C GLN A 333 -1.32 -7.95 13.06
N VAL A 334 -0.63 -8.97 13.57
CA VAL A 334 -1.18 -10.20 14.21
C VAL A 334 -1.78 -11.26 13.26
N CYS A 335 -2.23 -10.92 12.04
CA CYS A 335 -2.76 -11.93 11.11
C CYS A 335 -1.66 -12.88 10.59
N GLU A 336 -0.47 -12.34 10.29
CA GLU A 336 0.46 -13.01 9.38
C GLU A 336 1.93 -12.95 9.78
N THR A 337 2.30 -11.96 10.59
CA THR A 337 3.71 -11.69 10.90
C THR A 337 4.39 -12.89 11.56
N ILE A 338 3.63 -13.73 12.28
CA ILE A 338 4.14 -14.96 12.89
C ILE A 338 4.32 -16.07 11.83
N ASN A 339 3.35 -16.28 10.93
CA ASN A 339 3.42 -17.36 9.93
C ASN A 339 4.46 -17.09 8.83
N ILE A 340 4.58 -15.85 8.35
CA ILE A 340 5.61 -15.49 7.36
C ILE A 340 7.01 -15.59 8.00
N PHE A 341 7.17 -15.21 9.27
CA PHE A 341 8.45 -15.33 9.97
C PHE A 341 8.87 -16.80 10.12
N PHE A 342 7.94 -17.70 10.46
CA PHE A 342 8.21 -19.15 10.45
C PHE A 342 8.59 -19.67 9.05
N TYR A 343 7.93 -19.17 7.99
CA TYR A 343 8.25 -19.57 6.62
C TYR A 343 9.66 -19.12 6.21
N VAL A 344 10.00 -17.84 6.44
CA VAL A 344 11.31 -17.25 6.11
C VAL A 344 12.46 -17.88 6.91
N CYS A 345 12.22 -18.37 8.13
CA CYS A 345 13.25 -19.07 8.91
C CYS A 345 13.42 -20.55 8.55
N HIS A 346 12.46 -21.18 7.86
CA HIS A 346 12.51 -22.61 7.50
C HIS A 346 12.86 -22.89 6.04
N THR A 347 12.72 -21.92 5.14
CA THR A 347 13.25 -21.96 3.77
C THR A 347 14.62 -21.32 3.69
#